data_AF-A0A258CI33-F1
#
_entry.id   AF-A0A258CI33-F1
#
_cell.length_a   1.000
_cell.length_b   1.000
_cell.length_c   1.000
_cell.angle_alpha   90.00
_cell.angle_beta   90.00
_cell.angle_gamma   90.00
#
_symmetry.space_group_name_H-M   'P 1'
#
loop_
_entity.id
_entity.type
_entity.pdbx_description
1 polymer ?
#
loop_
_entity_poly.entity_id
_entity_poly.type
_entity_poly.pdbx_seq_one_letter_code
_entity_poly.pdbx_strand_id
1 'polypeptide(L)'
;MRQRKTLNTLTAAIALALTAGAAQANNGFKVGDTEVTYGGFIKLDMMYTESDGEIAALGRDFYVPSLTPIGGNSTSRFDSHARQSRFFFGTSTDLGNGEKLTGRLEFDMMTSTNGNDERTTNGYSPVIRHAFVTYKNWTVGQTWSNFMDLQSLPDTLDFVGNPDAAIFIRQAQVRYTSGNFSVAIENPESTVTPFGGGGRITTDDNATPDLTFGYNFKTDNASFRLGGLLRQIAIDDGLYDDTVTSYGVSFSGKFNLANKDDIRFTLNHGKGLGRYVGLNTINGAVLTGTTNAANLEAIDVTAEAIVADAEAAAETLQQVKAEIAKAVFGQERVVELALAAVLAGGHALLIGAPGLAKTRLVEAMGTALGLSNQRIQFTPDLMPSDILGSEVLDESASGQRSFRFLRGPIFTQLLMADEINRASPRTQSA
;
A
#
# COMPACT_ATOMS: atom_id res chain seq x y z
N MET A 1 19.86 -28.04 25.86
CA MET A 1 21.22 -27.46 25.90
C MET A 1 21.83 -27.47 24.50
N ARG A 2 21.60 -26.42 23.72
CA ARG A 2 22.37 -26.04 22.52
C ARG A 2 22.26 -24.52 22.44
N GLN A 3 23.27 -23.84 23.00
CA GLN A 3 23.42 -22.39 22.91
C GLN A 3 23.63 -22.02 21.43
N ARG A 4 22.65 -21.38 20.81
CA ARG A 4 22.89 -20.52 19.65
C ARG A 4 22.76 -19.09 20.15
N LYS A 5 23.88 -18.36 20.06
CA LYS A 5 23.97 -16.94 20.36
C LYS A 5 22.88 -16.20 19.60
N THR A 6 22.01 -15.55 20.34
CA THR A 6 21.15 -14.46 19.89
C THR A 6 22.04 -13.36 19.30
N LEU A 7 22.17 -13.34 17.97
CA LEU A 7 22.40 -12.10 17.27
C LEU A 7 21.04 -11.44 17.19
N ASN A 8 20.89 -10.29 17.84
CA ASN A 8 19.73 -9.42 17.73
C ASN A 8 19.44 -9.21 16.24
N THR A 9 18.27 -9.68 15.80
CA THR A 9 17.73 -9.50 14.45
C THR A 9 17.39 -8.02 14.25
N LEU A 10 18.42 -7.24 13.96
CA LEU A 10 18.29 -6.00 13.21
C LEU A 10 18.47 -6.39 11.75
N THR A 11 17.40 -6.28 10.95
CA THR A 11 17.39 -6.53 9.51
C THR A 11 18.52 -5.72 8.87
N ALA A 12 19.54 -6.41 8.36
CA ALA A 12 20.66 -5.79 7.66
C ALA A 12 20.67 -6.32 6.22
N ALA A 13 19.94 -5.64 5.34
CA ALA A 13 20.16 -5.79 3.91
C ALA A 13 21.55 -5.23 3.58
N ILE A 14 22.52 -6.09 3.27
CA ILE A 14 23.80 -5.66 2.71
C ILE A 14 23.61 -5.55 1.21
N ALA A 15 23.19 -4.38 0.74
CA ALA A 15 23.22 -4.05 -0.67
C ALA A 15 24.64 -3.55 -1.04
N LEU A 16 25.21 -4.08 -2.11
CA LEU A 16 26.47 -3.62 -2.67
C LEU A 16 26.18 -2.99 -4.02
N ALA A 17 25.95 -1.66 -4.07
CA ALA A 17 25.79 -0.97 -5.35
C ALA A 17 27.16 -0.51 -5.88
N LEU A 18 27.55 -1.04 -7.04
CA LEU A 18 28.54 -0.41 -7.88
C LEU A 18 27.83 0.67 -8.70
N THR A 19 27.78 1.90 -8.18
CA THR A 19 27.40 3.05 -8.98
C THR A 19 28.59 3.44 -9.84
N ALA A 20 28.54 3.15 -11.14
CA ALA A 20 29.36 3.88 -12.09
C ALA A 20 28.82 5.32 -12.07
N GLY A 21 29.51 6.21 -11.37
CA GLY A 21 29.08 7.59 -11.17
C GLY A 21 28.68 8.22 -12.49
N ALA A 22 27.46 8.77 -12.55
CA ALA A 22 27.08 9.65 -13.62
C ALA A 22 27.97 10.89 -13.51
N ALA A 23 29.04 10.91 -14.30
CA ALA A 23 29.58 12.19 -14.74
C ALA A 23 28.40 12.92 -15.38
N GLN A 24 28.02 14.09 -14.84
CA GLN A 24 27.25 15.07 -15.59
C GLN A 24 28.13 15.53 -16.76
N ALA A 25 28.24 14.70 -17.79
CA ALA A 25 28.67 15.17 -19.07
C ALA A 25 27.52 16.03 -19.59
N ASN A 26 27.72 17.35 -19.64
CA ASN A 26 26.88 18.29 -20.40
C ASN A 26 27.01 17.99 -21.90
N ASN A 27 26.69 16.76 -22.30
CA ASN A 27 26.62 16.35 -23.69
C ASN A 27 25.21 16.69 -24.16
N GLY A 28 25.13 17.63 -25.09
CA GLY A 28 23.90 18.08 -25.68
C GLY A 28 24.12 18.50 -27.12
N PHE A 29 23.04 18.80 -27.81
CA PHE A 29 23.05 19.32 -29.16
C PHE A 29 21.96 20.39 -29.31
N LYS A 30 22.10 21.25 -30.31
CA LYS A 30 21.08 22.25 -30.64
C LYS A 30 20.24 21.81 -31.82
N VAL A 31 18.95 22.07 -31.75
CA VAL A 31 17.98 21.95 -32.84
C VAL A 31 17.24 23.27 -32.96
N GLY A 32 17.62 24.10 -33.94
CA GLY A 32 17.15 25.49 -34.00
C GLY A 32 17.49 26.26 -32.72
N ASP A 33 16.48 26.87 -32.11
CA ASP A 33 16.60 27.63 -30.86
C ASP A 33 16.48 26.77 -29.59
N THR A 34 16.37 25.44 -29.75
CA THR A 34 16.28 24.49 -28.64
C THR A 34 17.62 23.82 -28.36
N GLU A 35 18.10 23.94 -27.13
CA GLU A 35 19.17 23.10 -26.59
C GLU A 35 18.57 21.81 -26.02
N VAL A 36 19.10 20.66 -26.47
CA VAL A 36 18.71 19.33 -26.01
C VAL A 36 19.87 18.75 -25.21
N THR A 37 19.59 18.32 -23.98
CA THR A 37 20.54 17.60 -23.12
C THR A 37 20.06 16.17 -22.91
N TYR A 38 20.98 15.26 -22.65
CA TYR A 38 20.64 13.89 -22.29
C TYR A 38 21.60 13.39 -21.22
N GLY A 39 21.14 12.43 -20.42
CA GLY A 39 21.95 11.85 -19.37
C GLY A 39 21.24 10.72 -18.68
N GLY A 40 21.85 10.23 -17.60
CA GLY A 40 21.36 9.06 -16.91
C GLY A 40 22.45 8.30 -16.20
N PHE A 41 22.12 7.08 -15.80
CA PHE A 41 23.07 6.12 -15.25
C PHE A 41 22.59 4.69 -15.51
N ILE A 42 23.55 3.77 -15.55
CA ILE A 42 23.27 2.34 -15.48
C ILE A 42 23.54 1.91 -14.05
N LYS A 43 22.59 1.19 -13.43
CA LYS A 43 22.73 0.68 -12.06
C LYS A 43 22.45 -0.81 -12.07
N LEU A 44 23.37 -1.58 -11.48
CA LEU A 44 23.17 -2.99 -11.16
C LEU A 44 22.92 -3.09 -9.66
N ASP A 45 21.76 -3.62 -9.30
CA ASP A 45 21.37 -3.92 -7.93
C ASP A 45 21.53 -5.41 -7.68
N MET A 46 22.09 -5.75 -6.53
CA MET A 46 22.18 -7.12 -6.00
C MET A 46 21.73 -7.08 -4.55
N MET A 47 20.80 -7.95 -4.20
CA MET A 47 20.12 -7.94 -2.93
C MET A 47 20.09 -9.35 -2.36
N TYR A 48 20.24 -9.44 -1.04
CA TYR A 48 20.03 -10.66 -0.28
C TYR A 48 19.02 -10.36 0.81
N THR A 49 17.93 -11.11 0.80
CA THR A 49 16.76 -10.89 1.65
C THR A 49 16.53 -12.12 2.52
N GLU A 50 16.43 -11.92 3.83
CA GLU A 50 16.01 -12.94 4.80
C GLU A 50 14.70 -12.50 5.45
N SER A 51 13.73 -13.41 5.51
CA SER A 51 12.43 -13.12 6.10
C SER A 51 11.76 -14.37 6.67
N ASP A 52 10.93 -14.18 7.68
CA ASP A 52 10.04 -15.21 8.20
C ASP A 52 8.71 -15.17 7.42
N GLY A 53 8.68 -15.92 6.32
CA GLY A 53 7.60 -15.91 5.31
C GLY A 53 8.11 -15.52 3.92
N GLU A 54 7.31 -15.84 2.90
CA GLU A 54 7.60 -15.44 1.51
C GLU A 54 7.23 -13.96 1.30
N ILE A 55 8.10 -13.21 0.64
CA ILE A 55 7.85 -11.82 0.24
C ILE A 55 7.42 -11.80 -1.23
N ALA A 56 6.38 -11.03 -1.54
CA ALA A 56 5.96 -10.79 -2.92
C ALA A 56 7.11 -10.17 -3.75
N ALA A 57 7.19 -10.48 -5.04
CA ALA A 57 8.34 -10.11 -5.90
C ALA A 57 8.78 -8.64 -5.75
N LEU A 58 7.83 -7.69 -5.77
CA LEU A 58 8.13 -6.27 -5.62
C LEU A 58 8.84 -5.93 -4.29
N GLY A 59 8.42 -6.55 -3.18
CA GLY A 59 9.02 -6.35 -1.87
C GLY A 59 10.39 -7.02 -1.71
N ARG A 60 10.78 -7.91 -2.64
CA ARG A 60 12.16 -8.44 -2.72
C ARG A 60 13.10 -7.51 -3.47
N ASP A 61 12.56 -6.61 -4.27
CA ASP A 61 13.31 -5.73 -5.18
C ASP A 61 13.65 -4.37 -4.55
N PHE A 62 12.88 -3.97 -3.53
CA PHE A 62 13.13 -2.82 -2.66
C PHE A 62 12.20 -2.88 -1.45
N TYR A 63 12.53 -2.11 -0.42
CA TYR A 63 11.75 -2.08 0.82
C TYR A 63 10.35 -1.49 0.60
N VAL A 64 9.32 -2.29 0.85
CA VAL A 64 7.91 -1.89 0.90
C VAL A 64 7.31 -2.39 2.22
N PRO A 65 7.05 -1.51 3.20
CA PRO A 65 6.68 -1.91 4.56
C PRO A 65 5.46 -2.84 4.61
N SER A 66 4.43 -2.53 3.81
CA SER A 66 3.17 -3.28 3.74
C SER A 66 3.30 -4.70 3.16
N LEU A 67 4.44 -5.04 2.56
CA LEU A 67 4.73 -6.38 2.03
C LEU A 67 5.57 -7.23 3.00
N THR A 68 5.87 -6.72 4.20
CA THR A 68 6.62 -7.46 5.22
C THR A 68 5.79 -8.64 5.72
N PRO A 69 6.26 -9.89 5.58
CA PRO A 69 5.51 -11.06 6.02
C PRO A 69 5.45 -11.09 7.55
N ILE A 70 4.27 -11.39 8.08
CA ILE A 70 3.99 -11.46 9.52
C ILE A 70 4.02 -12.90 10.04
N GLY A 71 4.88 -13.74 9.46
CA GLY A 71 5.08 -15.13 9.84
C GLY A 71 5.24 -16.07 8.64
N GLY A 72 5.66 -17.29 8.95
CA GLY A 72 5.95 -18.32 7.95
C GLY A 72 7.24 -19.04 8.27
N ASN A 73 7.67 -19.89 7.34
CA ASN A 73 9.00 -20.48 7.44
C ASN A 73 10.04 -19.44 7.04
N SER A 74 11.20 -19.48 7.70
CA SER A 74 12.34 -18.65 7.30
C SER A 74 12.71 -18.94 5.85
N THR A 75 12.85 -17.88 5.06
CA THR A 75 13.30 -17.92 3.67
C THR A 75 14.51 -17.01 3.50
N SER A 76 15.36 -17.37 2.55
CA SER A 76 16.41 -16.50 2.04
C SER A 76 16.37 -16.46 0.52
N ARG A 77 16.57 -15.27 -0.04
CA ARG A 77 16.51 -15.00 -1.47
C ARG A 77 17.66 -14.10 -1.89
N PHE A 78 18.18 -14.35 -3.08
CA PHE A 78 19.10 -13.46 -3.77
C PHE A 78 18.41 -12.98 -5.04
N ASP A 79 18.34 -11.66 -5.21
CA ASP A 79 17.73 -11.01 -6.36
C ASP A 79 18.76 -10.06 -6.98
N SER A 80 18.77 -9.94 -8.32
CA SER A 80 19.66 -9.00 -9.00
C SER A 80 19.04 -8.48 -10.29
N HIS A 81 19.22 -7.20 -10.57
CA HIS A 81 18.64 -6.57 -11.76
C HIS A 81 19.30 -5.24 -12.11
N ALA A 82 19.05 -4.75 -13.33
CA ALA A 82 19.46 -3.40 -13.76
C ALA A 82 18.30 -2.42 -13.97
N ARG A 83 17.10 -2.72 -13.43
CA ARG A 83 15.87 -1.96 -13.67
C ARG A 83 15.89 -0.50 -13.20
N GLN A 84 16.73 -0.15 -12.24
CA GLN A 84 16.88 1.22 -11.76
C GLN A 84 17.73 2.10 -12.68
N SER A 85 18.33 1.51 -13.74
CA SER A 85 19.00 2.28 -14.78
C SER A 85 18.05 3.34 -15.32
N ARG A 86 18.55 4.58 -15.40
CA ARG A 86 17.74 5.76 -15.60
C ARG A 86 18.27 6.54 -16.77
N PHE A 87 17.36 7.06 -17.58
CA PHE A 87 17.68 7.91 -18.72
C PHE A 87 16.79 9.14 -18.68
N PHE A 88 17.34 10.28 -19.07
CA PHE A 88 16.59 11.51 -19.22
C PHE A 88 17.02 12.30 -20.45
N PHE A 89 16.07 13.09 -20.94
CA PHE A 89 16.25 14.14 -21.93
C PHE A 89 15.76 15.46 -21.35
N GLY A 90 16.56 16.50 -21.46
CA GLY A 90 16.22 17.87 -21.13
C GLY A 90 16.10 18.71 -22.39
N THR A 91 15.22 19.71 -22.37
CA THR A 91 15.11 20.71 -23.42
C THR A 91 15.11 22.11 -22.83
N SER A 92 15.67 23.07 -23.55
CA SER A 92 15.69 24.49 -23.19
C SER A 92 15.58 25.30 -24.49
N THR A 93 14.40 25.85 -24.75
CA THR A 93 14.09 26.59 -25.98
C THR A 93 14.02 28.07 -25.68
N ASP A 94 14.81 28.87 -26.39
CA ASP A 94 14.68 30.34 -26.38
C ASP A 94 13.47 30.76 -27.21
N LEU A 95 12.59 31.58 -26.65
CA LEU A 95 11.38 32.04 -27.31
C LEU A 95 11.55 33.39 -28.02
N GLY A 96 12.76 33.97 -28.02
CA GLY A 96 13.08 35.23 -28.69
C GLY A 96 12.56 36.48 -27.97
N ASN A 97 11.85 36.33 -26.85
CA ASN A 97 11.33 37.41 -26.00
C ASN A 97 12.07 37.52 -24.64
N GLY A 98 13.23 36.88 -24.52
CA GLY A 98 14.02 36.81 -23.29
C GLY A 98 13.59 35.70 -22.31
N GLU A 99 12.53 34.96 -22.63
CA GLU A 99 12.03 33.85 -21.82
C GLU A 99 12.43 32.50 -22.41
N LYS A 100 12.51 31.48 -21.55
CA LYS A 100 12.80 30.10 -21.95
C LYS A 100 11.66 29.15 -21.62
N LEU A 101 11.40 28.23 -22.53
CA LEU A 101 10.58 27.05 -22.29
C LEU A 101 11.51 25.87 -22.04
N THR A 102 11.48 25.29 -20.84
CA THR A 102 12.27 24.11 -20.50
C THR A 102 11.39 22.87 -20.41
N GLY A 103 11.95 21.70 -20.70
CA GLY A 103 11.24 20.43 -20.61
C GLY A 103 12.13 19.33 -20.08
N ARG A 104 11.54 18.33 -19.42
CA ARG A 104 12.22 17.13 -18.93
C ARG A 104 11.39 15.89 -19.18
N LEU A 105 12.00 14.89 -19.80
CA LEU A 105 11.50 13.52 -19.89
C LEU A 105 12.51 12.61 -19.18
N GLU A 106 12.07 11.82 -18.20
CA GLU A 106 12.90 10.87 -17.44
C GLU A 106 12.11 9.58 -17.22
N PHE A 107 12.77 8.44 -17.39
CA PHE A 107 12.19 7.12 -17.14
C PHE A 107 13.21 6.15 -16.53
N ASP A 108 12.70 5.12 -15.85
CA ASP A 108 13.42 3.91 -15.44
C ASP A 108 12.55 2.68 -15.72
N MET A 109 12.94 1.48 -15.28
CA MET A 109 12.19 0.25 -15.54
C MET A 109 11.75 -0.48 -14.26
N MET A 110 11.88 0.17 -13.09
CA MET A 110 11.81 -0.49 -11.78
C MET A 110 10.41 -1.01 -11.43
N THR A 111 9.39 -0.19 -11.65
CA THR A 111 8.02 -0.51 -11.24
C THR A 111 7.19 -1.16 -12.35
N SER A 112 7.84 -1.64 -13.43
CA SER A 112 7.13 -2.31 -14.53
C SER A 112 7.04 -3.82 -14.32
N THR A 113 5.88 -4.39 -14.67
CA THR A 113 5.66 -5.84 -14.69
C THR A 113 5.15 -6.24 -16.08
N ASN A 114 6.02 -6.86 -16.88
CA ASN A 114 5.73 -7.15 -18.29
C ASN A 114 5.47 -8.63 -18.59
N GLY A 115 5.06 -9.43 -17.59
CA GLY A 115 4.61 -10.81 -17.76
C GLY A 115 5.60 -11.79 -18.42
N ASN A 116 6.82 -11.36 -18.74
CA ASN A 116 7.84 -12.20 -19.35
C ASN A 116 8.52 -13.04 -18.27
N ASP A 117 8.71 -14.32 -18.56
CA ASP A 117 9.54 -15.19 -17.75
C ASP A 117 11.03 -14.92 -18.02
N GLU A 118 11.89 -15.10 -17.02
CA GLU A 118 13.35 -14.95 -17.15
C GLU A 118 13.98 -16.06 -18.03
N ARG A 119 13.18 -16.74 -18.86
CA ARG A 119 13.55 -17.89 -19.68
C ARG A 119 14.49 -17.52 -20.82
N THR A 120 14.37 -16.30 -21.35
CA THR A 120 15.24 -15.79 -22.42
C THR A 120 15.67 -14.34 -22.22
N THR A 121 14.87 -13.53 -21.53
CA THR A 121 15.17 -12.13 -21.23
C THR A 121 14.44 -11.68 -19.98
N ASN A 122 15.03 -10.72 -19.26
CA ASN A 122 14.36 -10.02 -18.17
C ASN A 122 13.66 -8.79 -18.76
N GLY A 123 12.47 -9.01 -19.33
CA GLY A 123 11.73 -7.98 -20.06
C GLY A 123 11.06 -6.98 -19.13
N TYR A 124 11.42 -5.70 -19.22
CA TYR A 124 10.85 -4.61 -18.41
C TYR A 124 10.37 -3.46 -19.31
N SER A 125 9.28 -2.79 -18.92
CA SER A 125 8.77 -1.58 -19.61
C SER A 125 9.36 -0.32 -18.99
N PRO A 126 9.74 0.69 -19.80
CA PRO A 126 9.99 2.03 -19.29
C PRO A 126 8.77 2.61 -18.56
N VAL A 127 8.99 3.13 -17.36
CA VAL A 127 8.02 3.86 -16.54
C VAL A 127 8.45 5.31 -16.45
N ILE A 128 7.55 6.23 -16.79
CA ILE A 128 7.81 7.67 -16.74
C ILE A 128 7.93 8.12 -15.29
N ARG A 129 9.06 8.76 -14.97
CA ARG A 129 9.28 9.43 -13.69
C ARG A 129 8.92 10.91 -13.80
N HIS A 130 9.52 11.59 -14.77
CA HIS A 130 9.26 13.00 -15.05
C HIS A 130 8.88 13.18 -16.51
N ALA A 131 7.83 13.94 -16.76
CA ALA A 131 7.43 14.37 -18.10
C ALA A 131 6.71 15.72 -17.94
N PHE A 132 7.47 16.81 -17.90
CA PHE A 132 6.93 18.13 -17.64
C PHE A 132 7.65 19.22 -18.43
N VAL A 133 6.97 20.35 -18.58
CA VAL A 133 7.52 21.60 -19.10
C VAL A 133 7.43 22.70 -18.05
N THR A 134 8.36 23.64 -18.10
CA THR A 134 8.37 24.84 -17.27
C THR A 134 8.49 26.07 -18.16
N TYR A 135 7.60 27.04 -17.93
CA TYR A 135 7.60 28.34 -18.58
C TYR A 135 7.37 29.42 -17.53
N LYS A 136 8.35 30.32 -17.35
CA LYS A 136 8.35 31.29 -16.26
C LYS A 136 8.13 30.58 -14.91
N ASN A 137 7.07 30.95 -14.20
CA ASN A 137 6.67 30.45 -12.90
C ASN A 137 5.76 29.21 -12.97
N TRP A 138 5.42 28.75 -14.17
CA TRP A 138 4.51 27.62 -14.39
C TRP A 138 5.25 26.33 -14.67
N THR A 139 4.81 25.24 -14.05
CA THR A 139 5.22 23.87 -14.35
C THR A 139 3.98 23.05 -14.67
N VAL A 140 3.99 22.34 -15.81
CA VAL A 140 2.85 21.53 -16.28
C VAL A 140 3.36 20.15 -16.69
N GLY A 141 2.72 19.10 -16.18
CA GLY A 141 3.03 17.70 -16.51
C GLY A 141 3.29 16.85 -15.27
N GLN A 142 3.91 15.68 -15.46
CA GLN A 142 4.20 14.74 -14.37
C GLN A 142 5.54 15.03 -13.71
N THR A 143 5.51 15.34 -12.42
CA THR A 143 6.71 15.52 -11.60
C THR A 143 6.39 15.31 -10.13
N TRP A 144 7.38 15.49 -9.24
CA TRP A 144 7.20 15.43 -7.79
C TRP A 144 6.01 16.27 -7.35
N SER A 145 5.16 15.78 -6.44
CA SER A 145 4.06 16.58 -5.91
C SER A 145 4.56 17.90 -5.28
N ASN A 146 3.75 18.94 -5.33
CA ASN A 146 4.02 20.20 -4.64
C ASN A 146 3.91 20.04 -3.11
N PHE A 147 3.23 19.00 -2.62
CA PHE A 147 3.18 18.68 -1.20
C PHE A 147 4.50 18.08 -0.68
N MET A 148 5.42 17.71 -1.57
CA MET A 148 6.68 17.04 -1.26
C MET A 148 7.84 18.02 -1.00
N ASP A 149 8.73 17.67 -0.07
CA ASP A 149 10.03 18.31 0.13
C ASP A 149 11.17 17.37 -0.28
N LEU A 150 11.94 17.77 -1.29
CA LEU A 150 13.08 16.98 -1.77
C LEU A 150 14.32 17.17 -0.89
N GLN A 151 14.41 18.24 -0.10
CA GLN A 151 15.59 18.55 0.70
C GLN A 151 15.65 17.77 2.01
N SER A 152 14.49 17.29 2.50
CA SER A 152 14.38 16.48 3.71
C SER A 152 14.60 14.98 3.48
N LEU A 153 14.67 14.53 2.22
CA LEU A 153 14.99 13.13 1.91
C LEU A 153 16.49 12.89 2.10
N PRO A 154 16.95 11.93 2.91
CA PRO A 154 18.33 11.46 2.99
C PRO A 154 18.71 10.69 1.73
N ASP A 155 20.01 10.53 1.54
CA ASP A 155 20.57 9.73 0.46
C ASP A 155 20.57 8.26 0.88
N THR A 156 20.01 7.40 0.03
CA THR A 156 19.68 6.03 0.39
C THR A 156 20.10 5.07 -0.71
N LEU A 157 20.45 3.85 -0.31
CA LEU A 157 20.88 2.81 -1.23
C LEU A 157 19.70 2.07 -1.86
N ASP A 158 18.67 1.80 -1.06
CA ASP A 158 17.38 1.26 -1.49
C ASP A 158 16.69 2.21 -2.50
N PHE A 159 15.95 1.64 -3.44
CA PHE A 159 15.32 2.39 -4.55
C PHE A 159 14.44 3.55 -4.08
N VAL A 160 13.76 3.36 -2.96
CA VAL A 160 12.82 4.30 -2.35
C VAL A 160 13.48 4.92 -1.13
N GLY A 161 14.04 4.05 -0.29
CA GLY A 161 15.00 4.31 0.77
C GLY A 161 14.70 5.34 1.86
N ASN A 162 13.60 6.08 1.88
CA ASN A 162 13.25 6.98 3.01
C ASN A 162 11.73 7.20 3.20
N PRO A 163 11.26 7.35 4.46
CA PRO A 163 10.65 6.32 5.29
C PRO A 163 9.12 6.27 5.10
N ASP A 164 8.51 5.29 5.75
CA ASP A 164 7.08 5.00 5.86
C ASP A 164 6.17 6.23 6.10
N ALA A 165 6.75 7.33 6.59
CA ALA A 165 6.07 8.58 6.87
C ALA A 165 6.37 9.73 5.90
N ALA A 166 7.33 9.67 4.96
CA ALA A 166 7.62 10.80 4.07
C ALA A 166 6.57 10.98 2.98
N ILE A 167 6.36 12.23 2.55
CA ILE A 167 5.61 12.52 1.34
C ILE A 167 6.47 12.11 0.14
N PHE A 168 6.03 11.14 -0.64
CA PHE A 168 6.79 10.63 -1.77
C PHE A 168 5.86 10.19 -2.90
N ILE A 169 5.58 11.12 -3.81
CA ILE A 169 4.74 10.86 -4.97
C ILE A 169 5.12 11.76 -6.14
N ARG A 170 4.94 11.23 -7.35
CA ARG A 170 4.96 11.98 -8.61
C ARG A 170 3.62 11.81 -9.28
N GLN A 171 3.10 12.89 -9.85
CA GLN A 171 1.84 12.87 -10.57
C GLN A 171 1.72 14.05 -11.52
N ALA A 172 0.80 13.93 -12.47
CA ALA A 172 0.41 15.01 -13.36
C ALA A 172 -0.13 16.20 -12.54
N GLN A 173 0.32 17.40 -12.87
CA GLN A 173 -0.05 18.60 -12.15
C GLN A 173 0.11 19.87 -13.01
N VAL A 174 -0.54 20.93 -12.57
CA VAL A 174 -0.27 22.31 -12.98
C VAL A 174 0.14 23.07 -11.72
N ARG A 175 1.38 23.57 -11.68
CA ARG A 175 1.95 24.29 -10.55
C ARG A 175 2.35 25.70 -10.94
N TYR A 176 2.06 26.65 -10.06
CA TYR A 176 2.61 28.00 -10.10
C TYR A 176 3.53 28.23 -8.90
N THR A 177 4.74 28.77 -9.14
CA THR A 177 5.73 29.06 -8.09
C THR A 177 6.15 30.52 -8.16
N SER A 178 5.95 31.27 -7.08
CA SER A 178 6.36 32.68 -6.96
C SER A 178 7.16 32.90 -5.69
N GLY A 179 8.45 33.18 -5.84
CA GLY A 179 9.38 33.30 -4.72
C GLY A 179 9.41 32.02 -3.88
N ASN A 180 9.10 32.15 -2.59
CA ASN A 180 9.07 31.01 -1.66
C ASN A 180 7.77 30.22 -1.69
N PHE A 181 6.72 30.75 -2.34
CA PHE A 181 5.39 30.15 -2.36
C PHE A 181 5.15 29.36 -3.65
N SER A 182 4.38 28.27 -3.52
CA SER A 182 3.98 27.41 -4.62
C SER A 182 2.58 26.84 -4.39
N VAL A 183 1.77 26.79 -5.44
CA VAL A 183 0.44 26.16 -5.43
C VAL A 183 0.32 25.24 -6.65
N ALA A 184 -0.32 24.09 -6.50
CA ALA A 184 -0.60 23.20 -7.62
C ALA A 184 -1.97 22.54 -7.50
N ILE A 185 -2.56 22.27 -8.66
CA ILE A 185 -3.63 21.27 -8.82
C ILE A 185 -3.00 19.98 -9.34
N GLU A 186 -3.33 18.85 -8.74
CA GLU A 186 -2.71 17.56 -9.00
C GLU A 186 -3.76 16.50 -9.33
N ASN A 187 -3.37 15.50 -10.12
CA ASN A 187 -4.27 14.41 -10.52
C ASN A 187 -4.75 13.62 -9.29
N PRO A 188 -6.07 13.56 -9.03
CA PRO A 188 -6.60 12.81 -7.91
C PRO A 188 -6.59 11.30 -8.24
N GLU A 189 -6.24 10.49 -7.24
CA GLU A 189 -6.50 9.04 -7.20
C GLU A 189 -6.17 8.59 -5.76
N SER A 190 -6.81 7.56 -5.26
CA SER A 190 -6.64 7.11 -3.89
C SER A 190 -6.82 5.60 -3.78
N THR A 191 -6.62 5.12 -2.56
CA THR A 191 -6.79 3.71 -2.21
C THR A 191 -7.69 3.59 -1.00
N VAL A 192 -8.54 2.57 -1.00
CA VAL A 192 -9.57 2.34 0.01
C VAL A 192 -9.43 0.92 0.57
N THR A 193 -9.53 0.81 1.90
CA THR A 193 -9.66 -0.47 2.60
C THR A 193 -11.10 -0.95 2.51
N PRO A 194 -11.39 -2.13 1.96
CA PRO A 194 -12.74 -2.68 1.97
C PRO A 194 -13.23 -2.97 3.39
N PHE A 195 -14.54 -2.89 3.60
CA PHE A 195 -15.14 -3.30 4.86
C PHE A 195 -14.93 -4.80 5.10
N GLY A 196 -14.51 -5.15 6.32
CA GLY A 196 -14.17 -6.54 6.67
C GLY A 196 -12.82 -7.02 6.15
N GLY A 197 -12.02 -6.13 5.56
CA GLY A 197 -10.71 -6.45 4.99
C GLY A 197 -10.79 -6.96 3.55
N GLY A 198 -9.64 -7.36 3.00
CA GLY A 198 -9.52 -7.86 1.63
C GLY A 198 -8.54 -7.07 0.78
N GLY A 199 -8.61 -7.26 -0.54
CA GLY A 199 -7.76 -6.57 -1.50
C GLY A 199 -8.03 -5.07 -1.52
N ARG A 200 -6.96 -4.26 -1.54
CA ARG A 200 -7.04 -2.80 -1.72
C ARG A 200 -7.89 -2.45 -2.94
N ILE A 201 -8.80 -1.50 -2.76
CA ILE A 201 -9.53 -0.84 -3.85
C ILE A 201 -8.73 0.39 -4.28
N THR A 202 -8.56 0.60 -5.59
CA THR A 202 -8.03 1.84 -6.16
C THR A 202 -9.19 2.61 -6.78
N THR A 203 -9.24 3.91 -6.54
CA THR A 203 -10.31 4.78 -7.03
C THR A 203 -9.74 6.09 -7.56
N ASP A 204 -10.31 6.59 -8.65
CA ASP A 204 -10.04 7.89 -9.24
C ASP A 204 -11.34 8.66 -9.58
N ASP A 205 -12.46 8.31 -8.95
CA ASP A 205 -13.82 8.86 -9.17
C ASP A 205 -14.02 10.30 -8.64
N ASN A 206 -12.91 10.98 -8.35
CA ASN A 206 -12.90 12.31 -7.79
C ASN A 206 -13.47 13.37 -8.74
N ALA A 207 -14.44 14.16 -8.28
CA ALA A 207 -14.99 15.27 -9.05
C ALA A 207 -14.05 16.49 -9.13
N THR A 208 -13.04 16.56 -8.25
CA THR A 208 -12.11 17.70 -8.14
C THR A 208 -10.65 17.23 -8.07
N PRO A 209 -9.70 18.01 -8.63
CA PRO A 209 -8.28 17.72 -8.46
C PRO A 209 -7.82 17.92 -7.00
N ASP A 210 -6.70 17.30 -6.65
CA ASP A 210 -6.04 17.54 -5.37
C ASP A 210 -5.39 18.94 -5.37
N LEU A 211 -5.63 19.75 -4.35
CA LEU A 211 -5.06 21.08 -4.22
C LEU A 211 -3.91 21.07 -3.21
N THR A 212 -2.75 21.55 -3.64
CA THR A 212 -1.54 21.53 -2.81
C THR A 212 -0.88 22.90 -2.71
N PHE A 213 -0.34 23.19 -1.54
CA PHE A 213 0.38 24.43 -1.22
C PHE A 213 1.76 24.10 -0.67
N GLY A 214 2.70 25.00 -0.89
CA GLY A 214 4.04 24.85 -0.34
C GLY A 214 4.72 26.19 -0.13
N TYR A 215 5.35 26.35 1.02
CA TYR A 215 6.16 27.51 1.36
C TYR A 215 7.54 27.08 1.84
N ASN A 216 8.58 27.59 1.18
CA ASN A 216 9.96 27.31 1.53
C ASN A 216 10.55 28.41 2.42
N PHE A 217 11.22 28.02 3.50
CA PHE A 217 12.00 28.91 4.35
C PHE A 217 13.46 28.48 4.28
N LYS A 218 14.37 29.44 4.12
CA LYS A 218 15.82 29.17 4.10
C LYS A 218 16.54 30.14 5.01
N THR A 219 17.49 29.62 5.76
CA THR A 219 18.51 30.37 6.52
C THR A 219 19.89 29.97 5.98
N ASP A 220 20.96 30.52 6.56
CA ASP A 220 22.34 30.22 6.13
C ASP A 220 22.72 28.74 6.30
N ASN A 221 22.16 28.07 7.31
CA ASN A 221 22.50 26.68 7.65
C ASN A 221 21.32 25.71 7.63
N ALA A 222 20.09 26.17 7.33
CA ALA A 222 18.91 25.31 7.34
C ALA A 222 17.93 25.65 6.21
N SER A 223 17.18 24.64 5.81
CA SER A 223 16.07 24.75 4.86
C SER A 223 14.86 24.03 5.41
N PHE A 224 13.70 24.67 5.32
CA PHE A 224 12.42 24.12 5.77
C PHE A 224 11.38 24.26 4.67
N ARG A 225 10.38 23.37 4.71
CA ARG A 225 9.17 23.48 3.90
C ARG A 225 7.95 23.25 4.77
N LEU A 226 6.96 24.11 4.60
CA LEU A 226 5.58 23.87 5.03
C LEU A 226 4.77 23.50 3.79
N GLY A 227 4.21 22.29 3.78
CA GLY A 227 3.30 21.79 2.75
C GLY A 227 1.87 21.71 3.26
N GLY A 228 0.91 21.95 2.37
CA GLY A 228 -0.52 21.74 2.63
C GLY A 228 -1.17 20.96 1.49
N LEU A 229 -2.17 20.14 1.82
CA LEU A 229 -2.96 19.35 0.90
C LEU A 229 -4.44 19.46 1.28
N LEU A 230 -5.29 19.70 0.29
CA LEU A 230 -6.74 19.62 0.39
C LEU A 230 -7.23 18.75 -0.76
N ARG A 231 -8.05 17.76 -0.46
CA ARG A 231 -8.55 16.82 -1.47
C ARG A 231 -9.88 16.19 -1.08
N GLN A 232 -10.44 15.48 -2.05
CA GLN A 232 -11.54 14.55 -1.84
C GLN A 232 -10.98 13.13 -2.01
N ILE A 233 -11.62 12.14 -1.40
CA ILE A 233 -11.53 10.73 -1.79
C ILE A 233 -12.96 10.33 -2.15
N ALA A 234 -13.16 9.77 -3.33
CA ALA A 234 -14.47 9.37 -3.83
C ALA A 234 -14.44 7.90 -4.26
N ILE A 235 -15.58 7.23 -4.24
CA ILE A 235 -15.77 5.91 -4.86
C ILE A 235 -17.16 5.90 -5.51
N ASP A 236 -17.23 5.51 -6.78
CA ASP A 236 -18.47 5.31 -7.54
C ASP A 236 -18.29 4.11 -8.49
N ASP A 237 -18.53 2.90 -7.97
CA ASP A 237 -18.32 1.64 -8.71
C ASP A 237 -19.62 0.82 -8.90
N GLY A 238 -20.77 1.42 -8.61
CA GLY A 238 -22.09 0.81 -8.65
C GLY A 238 -22.47 -0.01 -7.39
N LEU A 239 -21.47 -0.46 -6.61
CA LEU A 239 -21.68 -1.07 -5.29
C LEU A 239 -21.52 -0.02 -4.16
N TYR A 240 -20.65 0.96 -4.37
CA TYR A 240 -20.41 2.08 -3.46
C TYR A 240 -20.59 3.40 -4.22
N ASP A 241 -21.14 4.40 -3.53
CA ASP A 241 -21.28 5.78 -3.99
C ASP A 241 -21.13 6.68 -2.76
N ASP A 242 -19.91 7.12 -2.49
CA ASP A 242 -19.64 8.05 -1.39
C ASP A 242 -18.39 8.89 -1.62
N THR A 243 -18.29 10.01 -0.91
CA THR A 243 -17.12 10.88 -0.93
C THR A 243 -16.77 11.42 0.46
N VAL A 244 -15.47 11.54 0.73
CA VAL A 244 -14.97 12.11 1.98
C VAL A 244 -13.93 13.19 1.71
N THR A 245 -14.01 14.30 2.45
CA THR A 245 -13.00 15.37 2.39
C THR A 245 -11.76 14.97 3.20
N SER A 246 -10.59 15.22 2.66
CA SER A 246 -9.29 14.86 3.23
C SER A 246 -8.33 16.04 3.18
N TYR A 247 -7.41 16.10 4.13
CA TYR A 247 -6.45 17.20 4.23
C TYR A 247 -5.13 16.71 4.81
N GLY A 248 -4.06 17.45 4.52
CA GLY A 248 -2.72 17.18 5.02
C GLY A 248 -1.91 18.43 5.29
N VAL A 249 -1.09 18.37 6.33
CA VAL A 249 -0.04 19.35 6.62
C VAL A 249 1.27 18.59 6.76
N SER A 250 2.31 19.11 6.10
CA SER A 250 3.66 18.58 6.17
C SER A 250 4.62 19.67 6.63
N PHE A 251 5.43 19.39 7.64
CA PHE A 251 6.56 20.23 8.01
C PHE A 251 7.86 19.43 7.94
N SER A 252 8.77 19.88 7.11
CA SER A 252 10.03 19.19 6.85
C SER A 252 11.19 20.15 6.87
N GLY A 253 12.39 19.61 7.09
CA GLY A 253 13.58 20.41 6.97
C GLY A 253 14.88 19.62 6.97
N LYS A 254 15.94 20.35 6.65
CA LYS A 254 17.32 19.92 6.68
C LYS A 254 18.16 20.99 7.37
N PHE A 255 18.97 20.57 8.33
CA PHE A 255 19.95 21.38 9.05
C PHE A 255 21.35 20.92 8.69
N ASN A 256 22.18 21.81 8.16
CA ASN A 256 23.59 21.53 7.93
C ASN A 256 24.39 21.85 9.19
N LEU A 257 25.23 20.90 9.60
CA LEU A 257 26.16 21.02 10.72
C LEU A 257 27.54 21.45 10.21
N ALA A 258 28.36 22.04 11.09
CA ALA A 258 29.65 22.63 10.71
C ALA A 258 30.67 21.60 10.17
N ASN A 259 30.49 20.32 10.49
CA ASN A 259 31.36 19.21 10.10
C ASN A 259 30.94 18.49 8.80
N LYS A 260 30.06 19.11 8.00
CA LYS A 260 29.43 18.52 6.79
C LYS A 260 28.39 17.44 7.06
N ASP A 261 28.06 17.18 8.32
CA ASP A 261 26.90 16.35 8.66
C ASP A 261 25.61 17.15 8.43
N ASP A 262 24.49 16.46 8.27
CA ASP A 262 23.18 17.08 8.26
C ASP A 262 22.15 16.27 9.06
N ILE A 263 21.13 16.98 9.55
CA ILE A 263 19.96 16.38 10.18
C ILE A 263 18.77 16.70 9.29
N ARG A 264 18.02 15.66 8.89
CA ARG A 264 16.80 15.79 8.08
C ARG A 264 15.61 15.24 8.87
N PHE A 265 14.46 15.89 8.73
CA PHE A 265 13.23 15.45 9.39
C PHE A 265 12.02 15.77 8.52
N THR A 266 10.93 15.04 8.74
CA THR A 266 9.61 15.30 8.13
C THR A 266 8.54 14.88 9.12
N LEU A 267 7.57 15.76 9.33
CA LEU A 267 6.40 15.55 10.18
C LEU A 267 5.15 15.74 9.33
N ASN A 268 4.26 14.74 9.33
CA ASN A 268 3.01 14.78 8.57
C ASN A 268 1.83 14.57 9.51
N HIS A 269 0.76 15.34 9.28
CA HIS A 269 -0.48 15.24 10.02
C HIS A 269 -1.65 15.47 9.06
N GLY A 270 -2.68 14.63 9.13
CA GLY A 270 -3.90 14.83 8.37
C GLY A 270 -4.73 13.57 8.22
N LYS A 271 -5.76 13.65 7.38
CA LYS A 271 -6.67 12.55 7.04
C LYS A 271 -6.58 12.25 5.56
N GLY A 272 -6.56 10.97 5.19
CA GLY A 272 -6.57 10.53 3.80
C GLY A 272 -5.27 10.77 3.03
N LEU A 273 -4.14 10.72 3.73
CA LEU A 273 -2.81 10.95 3.13
C LEU A 273 -2.19 9.69 2.50
N GLY A 274 -2.87 8.54 2.53
CA GLY A 274 -2.34 7.26 2.05
C GLY A 274 -1.63 7.35 0.70
N ARG A 275 -2.27 7.93 -0.32
CA ARG A 275 -1.66 8.16 -1.65
C ARG A 275 -0.30 8.87 -1.61
N TYR A 276 -0.14 9.83 -0.71
CA TYR A 276 1.00 10.73 -0.64
C TYR A 276 2.13 10.22 0.27
N VAL A 277 1.80 9.44 1.30
CA VAL A 277 2.71 9.05 2.37
C VAL A 277 3.23 7.62 2.15
N GLY A 278 4.56 7.44 2.26
CA GLY A 278 5.18 6.13 2.42
C GLY A 278 4.80 5.12 1.33
N LEU A 279 4.76 5.55 0.05
CA LEU A 279 4.33 4.71 -1.08
C LEU A 279 2.95 4.05 -0.90
N ASN A 280 2.01 4.76 -0.27
CA ASN A 280 0.71 4.19 0.02
C ASN A 280 0.83 2.93 0.91
N THR A 281 1.72 2.97 1.91
CA THR A 281 1.81 1.92 2.95
C THR A 281 0.48 1.77 3.69
N ILE A 282 -0.24 2.88 3.89
CA ILE A 282 -1.61 2.92 4.40
C ILE A 282 -2.55 3.42 3.30
N ASN A 283 -3.81 2.94 3.31
CA ASN A 283 -4.84 3.44 2.41
C ASN A 283 -5.28 4.86 2.79
N GLY A 284 -5.93 5.57 1.88
CA GLY A 284 -6.48 6.90 2.15
C GLY A 284 -7.80 6.85 2.91
N ALA A 285 -8.61 5.81 2.72
CA ALA A 285 -9.90 5.68 3.40
C ALA A 285 -10.25 4.22 3.69
N VAL A 286 -11.29 4.00 4.48
CA VAL A 286 -11.89 2.70 4.78
C VAL A 286 -13.40 2.76 4.53
N LEU A 287 -13.96 1.67 4.02
CA LEU A 287 -15.41 1.50 3.89
C LEU A 287 -16.00 0.96 5.21
N THR A 288 -17.15 1.49 5.62
CA THR A 288 -17.83 1.11 6.87
C THR A 288 -18.91 0.04 6.70
N GLY A 289 -19.10 -0.49 5.48
CA GLY A 289 -20.08 -1.54 5.20
C GLY A 289 -19.90 -2.21 3.84
N THR A 290 -20.77 -3.18 3.53
CA THR A 290 -20.71 -4.02 2.32
C THR A 290 -21.72 -3.67 1.22
N THR A 291 -22.44 -2.56 1.36
CA THR A 291 -23.52 -2.14 0.43
C THR A 291 -23.41 -0.65 0.13
N ASN A 292 -24.25 -0.14 -0.77
CA ASN A 292 -24.31 1.28 -1.13
C ASN A 292 -24.69 2.22 0.04
N ALA A 293 -25.05 1.67 1.22
CA ALA A 293 -25.21 2.43 2.46
C ALA A 293 -23.91 2.56 3.28
N ALA A 294 -22.81 1.99 2.80
CA ALA A 294 -21.48 2.13 3.42
C ALA A 294 -20.93 3.52 3.16
N ASN A 295 -20.28 4.08 4.19
CA ASN A 295 -19.60 5.36 4.08
C ASN A 295 -18.09 5.15 3.92
N LEU A 296 -17.44 6.11 3.27
CA LEU A 296 -16.00 6.31 3.28
C LEU A 296 -15.58 7.11 4.51
N GLU A 297 -14.67 6.54 5.29
CA GLU A 297 -14.00 7.24 6.37
C GLU A 297 -12.52 7.43 6.03
N ALA A 298 -12.06 8.68 6.01
CA ALA A 298 -10.66 8.99 5.75
C ALA A 298 -9.78 8.51 6.91
N ILE A 299 -8.70 7.80 6.59
CA ILE A 299 -7.78 7.26 7.59
C ILE A 299 -6.89 8.38 8.13
N ASP A 300 -6.82 8.48 9.45
CA ASP A 300 -5.95 9.41 10.15
C ASP A 300 -4.48 9.02 9.98
N VAL A 301 -3.66 10.00 9.62
CA VAL A 301 -2.22 9.86 9.43
C VAL A 301 -1.52 10.79 10.40
N THR A 302 -1.32 10.28 11.61
CA THR A 302 -0.44 10.89 12.61
C THR A 302 0.38 9.77 13.28
N ALA A 303 1.63 10.06 13.65
CA ALA A 303 2.48 9.08 14.32
C ALA A 303 1.85 8.59 15.64
N GLU A 304 1.10 9.45 16.33
CA GLU A 304 0.37 9.08 17.56
C GLU A 304 -0.88 8.25 17.28
N ALA A 305 -1.63 8.54 16.21
CA ALA A 305 -2.86 7.80 15.87
C ALA A 305 -2.56 6.36 15.48
N ILE A 306 -1.52 6.10 14.68
CA ILE A 306 -1.17 4.72 14.28
C ILE A 306 -0.78 3.89 15.51
N VAL A 307 -0.01 4.48 16.44
CA VAL A 307 0.38 3.83 17.69
C VAL A 307 -0.82 3.63 18.60
N ALA A 308 -1.66 4.65 18.78
CA ALA A 308 -2.86 4.59 19.62
C ALA A 308 -3.88 3.57 19.08
N ASP A 309 -4.09 3.52 17.77
CA ASP A 309 -4.98 2.53 17.12
C ASP A 309 -4.42 1.12 17.28
N ALA A 310 -3.11 0.93 17.14
CA ALA A 310 -2.45 -0.35 17.38
C ALA A 310 -2.54 -0.79 18.85
N GLU A 311 -2.36 0.14 19.79
CA GLU A 311 -2.52 -0.10 21.23
C GLU A 311 -3.97 -0.46 21.57
N ALA A 312 -4.95 0.29 21.07
CA ALA A 312 -6.37 0.01 21.26
C ALA A 312 -6.79 -1.34 20.65
N ALA A 313 -6.26 -1.67 19.47
CA ALA A 313 -6.48 -2.98 18.84
C ALA A 313 -5.84 -4.12 19.67
N ALA A 314 -4.64 -3.90 20.22
CA ALA A 314 -3.97 -4.86 21.08
C ALA A 314 -4.74 -5.10 22.39
N GLU A 315 -5.27 -4.04 23.01
CA GLU A 315 -6.13 -4.14 24.19
C GLU A 315 -7.42 -4.91 23.88
N THR A 316 -8.07 -4.58 22.77
CA THR A 316 -9.29 -5.28 22.32
C THR A 316 -9.01 -6.77 22.08
N LEU A 317 -7.89 -7.10 21.43
CA LEU A 317 -7.48 -8.49 21.22
C LEU A 317 -7.17 -9.23 22.52
N GLN A 318 -6.58 -8.56 23.51
CA GLN A 318 -6.40 -9.16 24.84
C GLN A 318 -7.74 -9.49 25.50
N GLN A 319 -8.72 -8.59 25.41
CA GLN A 319 -10.07 -8.83 25.94
C GLN A 319 -10.73 -10.02 25.24
N VAL A 320 -10.68 -10.08 23.90
CA VAL A 320 -11.22 -11.20 23.11
C VAL A 320 -10.54 -12.53 23.50
N LYS A 321 -9.21 -12.54 23.63
CA LYS A 321 -8.47 -13.74 24.08
C LYS A 321 -8.92 -14.19 25.47
N ALA A 322 -9.09 -13.24 26.40
CA ALA A 322 -9.54 -13.53 27.76
C ALA A 322 -10.96 -14.13 27.78
N GLU A 323 -11.87 -13.63 26.95
CA GLU A 323 -13.22 -14.19 26.82
C GLU A 323 -13.20 -15.61 26.24
N ILE A 324 -12.41 -15.85 25.18
CA ILE A 324 -12.28 -17.20 24.58
C ILE A 324 -11.67 -18.19 25.59
N ALA A 325 -10.70 -17.74 26.39
CA ALA A 325 -10.04 -18.56 27.40
C ALA A 325 -11.00 -19.08 28.49
N LYS A 326 -12.17 -18.47 28.67
CA LYS A 326 -13.22 -18.99 29.57
C LYS A 326 -13.89 -20.26 29.04
N ALA A 327 -13.90 -20.46 27.73
CA ALA A 327 -14.53 -21.60 27.06
C ALA A 327 -13.51 -22.66 26.58
N VAL A 328 -12.27 -22.25 26.29
CA VAL A 328 -11.21 -23.12 25.75
C VAL A 328 -9.95 -23.01 26.62
N PHE A 329 -9.70 -24.05 27.43
CA PHE A 329 -8.59 -24.08 28.38
C PHE A 329 -7.30 -24.64 27.79
N GLY A 330 -6.17 -24.01 28.08
CA GLY A 330 -4.82 -24.53 27.79
C GLY A 330 -4.40 -24.51 26.31
N GLN A 331 -5.17 -23.84 25.44
CA GLN A 331 -4.92 -23.77 23.99
C GLN A 331 -4.55 -22.35 23.53
N GLU A 332 -3.86 -21.57 24.37
CA GLU A 332 -3.55 -20.15 24.12
C GLU A 332 -2.97 -19.92 22.73
N ARG A 333 -1.89 -20.64 22.37
CA ARG A 333 -1.26 -20.52 21.05
C ARG A 333 -2.22 -20.80 19.89
N VAL A 334 -3.15 -21.74 20.05
CA VAL A 334 -4.15 -22.05 19.02
C VAL A 334 -5.17 -20.91 18.89
N VAL A 335 -5.60 -20.34 20.02
CA VAL A 335 -6.48 -19.15 20.04
C VAL A 335 -5.79 -17.97 19.35
N GLU A 336 -4.50 -17.73 19.64
CA GLU A 336 -3.75 -16.63 19.02
C GLU A 336 -3.63 -16.77 17.51
N LEU A 337 -3.25 -17.95 17.03
CA LEU A 337 -3.11 -18.21 15.59
C LEU A 337 -4.46 -18.19 14.87
N ALA A 338 -5.53 -18.66 15.52
CA ALA A 338 -6.87 -18.62 14.96
C ALA A 338 -7.40 -17.17 14.86
N LEU A 339 -7.18 -16.34 15.87
CA LEU A 339 -7.51 -14.92 15.82
C LEU A 339 -6.69 -14.19 14.75
N ALA A 340 -5.39 -14.48 14.65
CA ALA A 340 -4.54 -13.92 13.59
C ALA A 340 -5.06 -14.27 12.19
N ALA A 341 -5.51 -15.52 11.98
CA ALA A 341 -6.10 -15.93 10.72
C ALA A 341 -7.40 -15.16 10.39
N VAL A 342 -8.27 -14.94 11.37
CA VAL A 342 -9.50 -14.15 11.19
C VAL A 342 -9.17 -12.69 10.85
N LEU A 343 -8.25 -12.06 11.58
CA LEU A 343 -7.83 -10.68 11.35
C LEU A 343 -7.16 -10.49 9.97
N ALA A 344 -6.44 -11.50 9.50
CA ALA A 344 -5.83 -11.48 8.17
C ALA A 344 -6.83 -11.78 7.03
N GLY A 345 -8.11 -12.04 7.34
CA GLY A 345 -9.11 -12.45 6.36
C GLY A 345 -8.82 -13.83 5.72
N GLY A 346 -8.05 -14.68 6.41
CA GLY A 346 -7.57 -15.96 5.91
C GLY A 346 -8.36 -17.17 6.41
N HIS A 347 -7.85 -18.36 6.08
CA HIS A 347 -8.39 -19.65 6.51
C HIS A 347 -7.39 -20.39 7.41
N ALA A 348 -7.89 -21.07 8.44
CA ALA A 348 -7.07 -21.85 9.36
C ALA A 348 -7.48 -23.34 9.35
N LEU A 349 -6.49 -24.22 9.31
CA LEU A 349 -6.69 -25.66 9.44
C LEU A 349 -6.42 -26.10 10.90
N LEU A 350 -7.48 -26.51 11.60
CA LEU A 350 -7.37 -26.99 12.99
C LEU A 350 -7.20 -28.51 13.04
N ILE A 351 -5.95 -28.97 13.21
CA ILE A 351 -5.62 -30.39 13.36
C ILE A 351 -5.42 -30.73 14.85
N GLY A 352 -6.01 -31.82 15.31
CA GLY A 352 -5.78 -32.32 16.66
C GLY A 352 -6.65 -33.52 17.00
N ALA A 353 -6.34 -34.16 18.13
CA ALA A 353 -7.11 -35.29 18.64
C ALA A 353 -8.61 -34.94 18.85
N PRO A 354 -9.51 -35.94 18.84
CA PRO A 354 -10.90 -35.76 19.25
C PRO A 354 -10.98 -35.15 20.66
N GLY A 355 -11.98 -34.31 20.90
CA GLY A 355 -12.23 -33.72 22.22
C GLY A 355 -11.41 -32.47 22.58
N LEU A 356 -10.49 -32.00 21.72
CA LEU A 356 -9.69 -30.78 21.96
C LEU A 356 -10.45 -29.47 21.67
N ALA A 357 -11.76 -29.43 21.94
CA ALA A 357 -12.57 -28.22 21.87
C ALA A 357 -12.53 -27.42 20.54
N LYS A 358 -12.16 -28.04 19.40
CA LYS A 358 -12.09 -27.37 18.08
C LYS A 358 -13.39 -26.64 17.71
N THR A 359 -14.53 -27.33 17.86
CA THR A 359 -15.85 -26.74 17.62
C THR A 359 -16.15 -25.59 18.59
N ARG A 360 -15.84 -25.81 19.88
CA ARG A 360 -16.03 -24.80 20.93
C ARG A 360 -15.17 -23.56 20.72
N LEU A 361 -13.97 -23.71 20.18
CA LEU A 361 -13.09 -22.60 19.82
C LEU A 361 -13.75 -21.71 18.76
N VAL A 362 -14.25 -22.29 17.68
CA VAL A 362 -14.88 -21.51 16.60
C VAL A 362 -16.17 -20.84 17.09
N GLU A 363 -16.99 -21.53 17.88
CA GLU A 363 -18.20 -20.95 18.49
C GLU A 363 -17.86 -19.78 19.45
N ALA A 364 -16.87 -19.98 20.32
CA ALA A 364 -16.41 -18.96 21.27
C ALA A 364 -15.83 -17.74 20.55
N MET A 365 -15.05 -17.96 19.50
CA MET A 365 -14.51 -16.88 18.65
C MET A 365 -15.63 -16.10 17.95
N GLY A 366 -16.59 -16.80 17.32
CA GLY A 366 -17.72 -16.14 16.66
C GLY A 366 -18.52 -15.27 17.64
N THR A 367 -18.75 -15.78 18.85
CA THR A 367 -19.44 -15.03 19.90
C THR A 367 -18.62 -13.83 20.39
N ALA A 368 -17.34 -14.04 20.72
CA ALA A 368 -16.47 -12.99 21.27
C ALA A 368 -16.19 -11.86 20.26
N LEU A 369 -16.16 -12.18 18.96
CA LEU A 369 -15.96 -11.22 17.88
C LEU A 369 -17.26 -10.62 17.33
N GLY A 370 -18.43 -11.07 17.83
CA GLY A 370 -19.74 -10.66 17.29
C GLY A 370 -20.00 -11.07 15.84
N LEU A 371 -19.33 -12.13 15.38
CA LEU A 371 -19.45 -12.62 14.00
C LEU A 371 -20.56 -13.65 13.90
N SER A 372 -21.38 -13.53 12.85
CA SER A 372 -22.26 -14.61 12.41
C SER A 372 -21.42 -15.84 12.09
N ASN A 373 -21.78 -16.99 12.69
CA ASN A 373 -21.10 -18.25 12.43
C ASN A 373 -22.06 -19.35 11.99
N GLN A 374 -21.55 -20.24 11.15
CA GLN A 374 -22.25 -21.44 10.67
C GLN A 374 -21.28 -22.61 10.66
N ARG A 375 -21.85 -23.82 10.72
CA ARG A 375 -21.07 -25.07 10.69
C ARG A 375 -21.57 -25.97 9.57
N ILE A 376 -20.65 -26.46 8.76
CA ILE A 376 -20.90 -27.49 7.75
C ILE A 376 -20.19 -28.76 8.20
N GLN A 377 -20.96 -29.84 8.31
CA GLN A 377 -20.41 -31.18 8.45
C GLN A 377 -20.33 -31.81 7.06
N PHE A 378 -19.12 -32.07 6.58
CA PHE A 378 -18.94 -32.74 5.30
C PHE A 378 -19.25 -34.23 5.46
N THR A 379 -20.38 -34.65 4.89
CA THR A 379 -20.80 -36.05 4.79
C THR A 379 -20.74 -36.50 3.33
N PRO A 380 -20.68 -37.81 3.03
CA PRO A 380 -20.63 -38.30 1.66
C PRO A 380 -21.82 -37.86 0.80
N ASP A 381 -22.98 -37.63 1.43
CA ASP A 381 -24.24 -37.28 0.77
C ASP A 381 -24.48 -35.76 0.67
N LEU A 382 -23.60 -34.94 1.24
CA LEU A 382 -23.74 -33.48 1.21
C LEU A 382 -23.70 -32.97 -0.23
N MET A 383 -24.70 -32.20 -0.64
CA MET A 383 -24.76 -31.63 -1.99
C MET A 383 -24.23 -30.19 -2.03
N PRO A 384 -23.70 -29.72 -3.17
CA PRO A 384 -23.30 -28.31 -3.34
C PRO A 384 -24.38 -27.29 -2.96
N SER A 385 -25.65 -27.59 -3.24
CA SER A 385 -26.79 -26.74 -2.88
C SER A 385 -26.98 -26.60 -1.37
N ASP A 386 -26.50 -27.55 -0.56
CA ASP A 386 -26.57 -27.49 0.90
C ASP A 386 -25.50 -26.56 1.48
N ILE A 387 -24.49 -26.18 0.69
CA ILE A 387 -23.42 -25.25 1.04
C ILE A 387 -23.73 -23.85 0.48
N LEU A 388 -23.98 -23.78 -0.82
CA LEU A 388 -24.22 -22.54 -1.55
C LEU A 388 -25.65 -22.02 -1.38
N GLY A 389 -26.63 -22.90 -1.21
CA GLY A 389 -28.05 -22.54 -1.22
C GLY A 389 -28.78 -23.01 -2.48
N SER A 390 -30.08 -22.72 -2.54
CA SER A 390 -30.95 -23.14 -3.65
C SER A 390 -32.03 -22.12 -3.96
N GLU A 391 -32.49 -22.08 -5.21
CA GLU A 391 -33.67 -21.31 -5.60
C GLU A 391 -34.93 -22.14 -5.39
N VAL A 392 -35.89 -21.59 -4.66
CA VAL A 392 -37.21 -22.18 -4.48
C VAL A 392 -38.27 -21.32 -5.15
N LEU A 393 -39.25 -21.98 -5.78
CA LEU A 393 -40.41 -21.30 -6.35
C LEU A 393 -41.40 -21.03 -5.22
N ASP A 394 -41.59 -19.75 -4.89
CA ASP A 394 -42.54 -19.28 -3.90
C ASP A 394 -43.84 -18.85 -4.61
N GLU A 395 -45.00 -19.17 -4.05
CA GLU A 395 -46.30 -18.77 -4.61
C GLU A 395 -47.03 -17.91 -3.57
N SER A 396 -47.29 -16.64 -3.92
CA SER A 396 -47.99 -15.71 -3.04
C SER A 396 -49.44 -16.16 -2.81
N ALA A 397 -50.07 -15.67 -1.74
CA ALA A 397 -51.50 -15.91 -1.49
C ALA A 397 -52.44 -15.42 -2.63
N SER A 398 -51.93 -14.60 -3.55
CA SER A 398 -52.62 -14.13 -4.76
C SER A 398 -52.33 -14.98 -6.01
N GLY A 399 -51.59 -16.10 -5.89
CA GLY A 399 -51.27 -17.03 -6.99
C GLY A 399 -50.09 -16.60 -7.87
N GLN A 400 -49.30 -15.61 -7.43
CA GLN A 400 -48.16 -15.12 -8.20
C GLN A 400 -46.91 -15.92 -7.83
N ARG A 401 -46.25 -16.51 -8.84
CA ARG A 401 -45.06 -17.33 -8.67
C ARG A 401 -43.79 -16.50 -8.82
N SER A 402 -42.88 -16.59 -7.85
CA SER A 402 -41.58 -15.92 -7.87
C SER A 402 -40.48 -16.85 -7.36
N PHE A 403 -39.30 -16.85 -7.98
CA PHE A 403 -38.15 -17.57 -7.46
C PHE A 403 -37.51 -16.78 -6.31
N ARG A 404 -37.26 -17.46 -5.19
CA ARG A 404 -36.58 -16.91 -4.01
C ARG A 404 -35.34 -17.72 -3.72
N PHE A 405 -34.20 -17.07 -3.63
CA PHE A 405 -32.94 -17.72 -3.26
C PHE A 405 -32.85 -17.93 -1.74
N LEU A 406 -32.68 -19.18 -1.33
CA LEU A 406 -32.36 -19.57 0.04
C LEU A 406 -30.85 -19.70 0.18
N ARG A 407 -30.24 -18.76 0.90
CA ARG A 407 -28.80 -18.72 1.18
C ARG A 407 -28.37 -19.96 1.97
N GLY A 408 -27.33 -20.63 1.50
CA GLY A 408 -26.68 -21.70 2.26
C GLY A 408 -25.76 -21.18 3.38
N PRO A 409 -25.21 -22.08 4.21
CA PRO A 409 -24.38 -21.75 5.37
C PRO A 409 -23.06 -21.04 5.04
N ILE A 410 -22.63 -21.04 3.78
CA ILE A 410 -21.43 -20.31 3.33
C ILE A 410 -21.56 -18.79 3.49
N PHE A 411 -22.80 -18.26 3.51
CA PHE A 411 -23.06 -16.84 3.66
C PHE A 411 -23.02 -16.39 5.13
N THR A 412 -21.87 -16.55 5.77
CA THR A 412 -21.60 -16.19 7.16
C THR A 412 -20.23 -15.53 7.28
N GLN A 413 -19.96 -14.80 8.35
CA GLN A 413 -18.65 -14.17 8.57
C GLN A 413 -17.58 -15.15 9.09
N LEU A 414 -17.98 -16.21 9.81
CA LEU A 414 -17.08 -17.25 10.30
C LEU A 414 -17.67 -18.65 10.04
N LEU A 415 -17.08 -19.40 9.11
CA LEU A 415 -17.55 -20.74 8.76
C LEU A 415 -16.64 -21.83 9.34
N MET A 416 -17.24 -22.80 10.05
CA MET A 416 -16.57 -24.05 10.41
C MET A 416 -16.87 -25.14 9.39
N ALA A 417 -15.85 -25.59 8.67
CA ALA A 417 -15.92 -26.75 7.77
C ALA A 417 -15.30 -27.98 8.46
N ASP A 418 -16.15 -28.92 8.91
CA ASP A 418 -15.70 -30.11 9.62
C ASP A 418 -15.64 -31.34 8.71
N GLU A 419 -14.55 -32.11 8.83
CA GLU A 419 -14.31 -33.36 8.08
C GLU A 419 -14.40 -33.23 6.54
N ILE A 420 -13.88 -32.13 5.99
CA ILE A 420 -13.93 -31.80 4.54
C ILE A 420 -13.53 -32.96 3.61
N ASN A 421 -12.62 -33.81 4.08
CA ASN A 421 -12.12 -34.99 3.37
C ASN A 421 -13.14 -36.14 3.21
N ARG A 422 -14.33 -36.06 3.82
CA ARG A 422 -15.40 -37.07 3.71
C ARG A 422 -16.40 -36.82 2.58
N ALA A 423 -16.45 -35.61 2.03
CA ALA A 423 -17.39 -35.27 0.97
C ALA A 423 -16.86 -35.56 -0.43
N SER A 424 -17.78 -35.61 -1.40
CA SER A 424 -17.42 -35.82 -2.81
C SER A 424 -16.59 -34.64 -3.37
N PRO A 425 -15.73 -34.85 -4.38
CA PRO A 425 -14.99 -33.76 -5.03
C PRO A 425 -15.89 -32.64 -5.55
N ARG A 426 -17.09 -32.98 -6.03
CA ARG A 426 -18.09 -32.02 -6.52
C ARG A 426 -18.61 -31.12 -5.40
N THR A 427 -18.75 -31.67 -4.19
CA THR A 427 -19.19 -30.93 -3.00
C THR A 427 -18.05 -30.09 -2.43
N GLN A 428 -16.80 -30.56 -2.52
CA GLN A 428 -15.63 -29.80 -2.08
C GLN A 428 -15.31 -28.59 -2.98
N SER A 429 -15.68 -28.63 -4.26
CA SER A 429 -15.50 -27.50 -5.19
C SER A 429 -16.52 -26.38 -5.02
N ALA A 430 -17.57 -26.61 -4.24
CA ALA A 430 -18.59 -25.63 -3.87
C ALA A 430 -18.14 -24.88 -2.62
#